data_AF-A0A7S2KAY2-F1
#
_entry.id   AF-A0A7S2KAY2-F1
#
_cell.length_a   1.000
_cell.length_b   1.000
_cell.length_c   1.000
_cell.angle_alpha   90.00
_cell.angle_beta   90.00
_cell.angle_gamma   90.00
#
_symmetry.space_group_name_H-M   'P 1'
#
loop_
_entity.id
_entity.type
_entity.pdbx_description
1 polymer ?
#
loop_
_entity_poly.entity_id
_entity_poly.type
_entity_poly.pdbx_seq_one_letter_code
_entity_poly.pdbx_strand_id
1 'polypeptide(L)'
;MEVRPCGLTIGALKSKTSQVSLPSSDCASMSTEAASLSPTSSAGLDCFDTAGASSVFSERGSLDMPSAWPAWGRQCSNTSTVASLAASDVHYSEPTQTLIFLDWDDTLFPTTEIVERWGFPIVGQEAPYTPTCPQQASGLQQWRVACRAFLELACALSSHCCIVTNSRRPWVEDCLACFYPELQELLDGPRGPKVVYAHEAMVTDKSHRAPLRPVINRDLDLQQKSAEELEAELTMSKYAAMKVEASAFYSQYPSQSWKNIISIGDMLYERDAMQDLSLRRAPHGRERLRTKTLVLPRHPTLSEIAMRLHAAAALLPLEVAFNGDIDVDLSGDEDPLRAMGQALSLPGLADLSISRHAWSSAPAPQCQDEVEQALAELTIFVHGALYGD
;
A
#
# COMPACT_ATOMS: atom_id res chain seq x y z
N MET A 1 -4.29 -41.97 0.44
CA MET A 1 -3.43 -40.85 0.01
C MET A 1 -3.88 -39.64 0.81
N GLU A 2 -3.20 -39.39 1.91
CA GLU A 2 -3.48 -38.28 2.83
C GLU A 2 -2.85 -37.02 2.22
N VAL A 3 -3.69 -36.10 1.75
CA VAL A 3 -3.25 -34.80 1.23
C VAL A 3 -3.04 -33.90 2.45
N ARG A 4 -1.78 -33.57 2.75
CA ARG A 4 -1.44 -32.58 3.78
C ARG A 4 -1.71 -31.17 3.23
N PRO A 5 -2.46 -30.31 3.93
CA PRO A 5 -2.61 -28.92 3.53
C PRO A 5 -1.31 -28.16 3.80
N CYS A 6 -0.65 -27.67 2.74
CA CYS A 6 0.45 -26.72 2.83
C CYS A 6 -0.12 -25.30 2.84
N GLY A 7 -0.60 -24.86 4.01
CA GLY A 7 -0.88 -23.45 4.27
C GLY A 7 0.40 -22.75 4.71
N LEU A 8 0.94 -21.90 3.87
CA LEU A 8 1.98 -20.95 4.26
C LEU A 8 1.32 -19.80 5.03
N THR A 9 1.23 -19.96 6.34
CA THR A 9 1.12 -18.83 7.26
C THR A 9 2.38 -17.99 7.10
N ILE A 10 2.24 -16.71 6.72
CA ILE A 10 3.27 -15.71 6.97
C ILE A 10 3.54 -15.76 8.47
N GLY A 11 4.77 -16.12 8.84
CA GLY A 11 5.12 -16.38 10.22
C GLY A 11 5.08 -15.09 11.03
N ALA A 12 4.02 -14.88 11.79
CA ALA A 12 4.04 -14.00 12.95
C ALA A 12 5.20 -14.46 13.87
N LEU A 13 6.23 -13.61 13.99
CA LEU A 13 7.32 -13.77 14.95
C LEU A 13 6.73 -13.83 16.37
N LYS A 14 6.56 -15.05 16.90
CA LYS A 14 6.09 -15.27 18.27
C LYS A 14 7.12 -14.72 19.25
N SER A 15 6.84 -13.56 19.84
CA SER A 15 7.50 -13.13 21.08
C SER A 15 7.10 -14.08 22.20
N LYS A 16 8.10 -14.72 22.83
CA LYS A 16 7.89 -15.58 24.00
C LYS A 16 7.48 -14.70 25.19
N THR A 17 6.18 -14.64 25.46
CA THR A 17 5.67 -14.11 26.74
C THR A 17 5.45 -15.27 27.70
N SER A 18 6.23 -15.30 28.77
CA SER A 18 6.12 -16.30 29.84
C SER A 18 4.77 -16.17 30.55
N GLN A 19 3.97 -17.23 30.52
CA GLN A 19 2.75 -17.35 31.33
C GLN A 19 3.11 -17.47 32.81
N VAL A 20 2.77 -16.44 33.59
CA VAL A 20 2.60 -16.53 35.04
C VAL A 20 1.12 -16.79 35.30
N SER A 21 0.82 -17.92 35.93
CA SER A 21 -0.51 -18.30 36.38
C SER A 21 -0.95 -17.43 37.56
N LEU A 22 -2.14 -16.83 37.47
CA LEU A 22 -2.83 -16.20 38.59
C LEU A 22 -4.05 -17.03 38.99
N PRO A 23 -4.33 -17.19 40.30
CA PRO A 23 -5.53 -17.84 40.76
C PRO A 23 -6.73 -16.89 40.77
N SER A 24 -7.90 -17.48 40.52
CA SER A 24 -9.23 -16.91 40.66
C SER A 24 -9.56 -16.54 42.10
N SER A 25 -10.17 -15.36 42.32
CA SER A 25 -10.96 -15.09 43.52
C SER A 25 -12.06 -14.05 43.25
N ASP A 26 -13.26 -14.42 43.64
CA ASP A 26 -14.46 -13.61 43.69
C ASP A 26 -14.44 -12.55 44.80
N CYS A 27 -15.35 -11.58 44.61
CA CYS A 27 -16.07 -10.77 45.59
C CYS A 27 -15.50 -9.44 46.13
N ALA A 28 -16.43 -8.48 46.07
CA ALA A 28 -16.70 -7.38 47.00
C ALA A 28 -16.17 -5.97 46.68
N SER A 29 -17.17 -5.10 46.50
CA SER A 29 -17.16 -3.65 46.65
C SER A 29 -16.47 -3.15 47.94
N MET A 30 -15.71 -2.06 47.85
CA MET A 30 -15.97 -0.79 48.55
C MET A 30 -14.79 0.20 48.40
N SER A 31 -15.17 1.45 48.10
CA SER A 31 -14.65 2.72 48.63
C SER A 31 -13.22 3.20 48.38
N THR A 32 -13.19 4.40 47.79
CA THR A 32 -12.24 5.52 47.85
C THR A 32 -11.18 5.54 48.96
N GLU A 33 -9.93 5.81 48.60
CA GLU A 33 -9.09 6.82 49.28
C GLU A 33 -7.93 7.28 48.39
N ALA A 34 -7.69 8.60 48.40
CA ALA A 34 -6.64 9.29 47.70
C ALA A 34 -5.37 9.32 48.55
N ALA A 35 -4.21 9.09 47.94
CA ALA A 35 -2.94 9.45 48.55
C ALA A 35 -1.93 9.88 47.47
N SER A 36 -1.52 11.14 47.63
CA SER A 36 -0.43 11.84 46.98
C SER A 36 0.93 11.19 47.22
N LEU A 37 1.72 10.96 46.18
CA LEU A 37 3.18 10.87 46.30
C LEU A 37 3.85 11.63 45.14
N SER A 38 4.73 12.53 45.54
CA SER A 38 5.61 13.40 44.75
C SER A 38 6.74 12.62 44.04
N PRO A 39 7.32 13.18 42.95
CA PRO A 39 8.31 12.48 42.13
C PRO A 39 9.74 12.65 42.67
N THR A 40 10.47 11.53 42.69
CA THR A 40 11.93 11.51 42.89
C THR A 40 12.65 11.59 41.55
N SER A 41 13.67 12.45 41.52
CA SER A 41 14.61 12.69 40.43
C SER A 41 15.59 11.54 40.19
N SER A 42 15.89 11.26 38.92
CA SER A 42 17.18 10.73 38.43
C SER A 42 17.31 11.16 36.96
N ALA A 43 18.18 12.11 36.58
CA ALA A 43 19.59 11.88 36.25
C ALA A 43 19.74 10.61 35.40
N GLY A 44 19.94 10.65 34.08
CA GLY A 44 20.92 11.43 33.33
C GLY A 44 21.97 10.44 32.82
N LEU A 45 21.99 10.14 31.52
CA LEU A 45 22.98 9.38 30.73
C LEU A 45 22.46 9.45 29.28
N ASP A 46 22.89 10.40 28.45
CA ASP A 46 24.15 10.51 27.72
C ASP A 46 23.93 10.22 26.24
N CYS A 47 24.01 11.31 25.48
CA CYS A 47 24.04 11.38 24.04
C CYS A 47 25.27 10.67 23.49
N PHE A 48 25.10 9.85 22.45
CA PHE A 48 26.20 9.51 21.55
C PHE A 48 25.96 10.16 20.18
N ASP A 49 26.68 11.26 19.99
CA ASP A 49 27.14 11.72 18.69
C ASP A 49 28.08 10.67 18.09
N THR A 50 27.89 10.33 16.82
CA THR A 50 29.03 10.01 15.93
C THR A 50 28.73 10.54 14.54
N ALA A 51 29.30 11.71 14.26
CA ALA A 51 29.59 12.16 12.91
C ALA A 51 30.88 11.47 12.42
N GLY A 52 30.92 11.17 11.11
CA GLY A 52 32.15 11.18 10.34
C GLY A 52 32.69 9.83 9.86
N ALA A 53 32.36 9.47 8.61
CA ALA A 53 33.31 8.83 7.71
C ALA A 53 32.95 9.13 6.26
N SER A 54 33.74 10.03 5.66
CA SER A 54 33.75 10.28 4.22
C SER A 54 34.54 9.19 3.48
N SER A 55 34.18 8.97 2.22
CA SER A 55 35.03 8.49 1.11
C SER A 55 35.52 7.04 1.17
N VAL A 56 35.00 6.18 0.30
CA VAL A 56 35.71 5.70 -0.92
C VAL A 56 34.65 5.29 -1.96
N PHE A 57 34.64 5.99 -3.10
CA PHE A 57 33.82 5.67 -4.28
C PHE A 57 34.78 5.10 -5.34
N SER A 58 34.69 3.80 -5.62
CA SER A 58 35.42 3.05 -6.67
C SER A 58 34.64 1.72 -6.80
N GLU A 59 34.20 1.19 -7.93
CA GLU A 59 34.39 1.41 -9.35
C GLU A 59 33.03 1.13 -10.03
N ARG A 60 32.70 1.89 -11.08
CA ARG A 60 31.55 1.60 -11.95
C ARG A 60 31.87 0.37 -12.79
N GLY A 61 31.25 -0.76 -12.46
CA GLY A 61 31.08 -1.87 -13.39
C GLY A 61 30.14 -1.43 -14.52
N SER A 62 30.71 -1.18 -15.69
CA SER A 62 29.99 -1.02 -16.96
C SER A 62 29.25 -2.32 -17.28
N LEU A 63 27.93 -2.33 -17.07
CA LEU A 63 27.05 -3.40 -17.52
C LEU A 63 26.73 -3.17 -19.00
N ASP A 64 27.35 -3.96 -19.85
CA ASP A 64 27.02 -4.06 -21.26
C ASP A 64 25.55 -4.48 -21.43
N MET A 65 24.72 -3.56 -21.92
CA MET A 65 23.39 -3.87 -22.44
C MET A 65 23.53 -4.68 -23.74
N PRO A 66 22.91 -5.88 -23.86
CA PRO A 66 22.87 -6.58 -25.14
C PRO A 66 22.02 -5.82 -26.15
N SER A 67 22.69 -5.38 -27.22
CA SER A 67 22.12 -4.84 -28.44
C SER A 67 21.39 -5.93 -29.23
N ALA A 68 20.07 -6.03 -29.07
CA ALA A 68 19.21 -6.72 -30.04
C ALA A 68 17.74 -6.27 -29.91
N TRP A 69 17.48 -4.99 -30.23
CA TRP A 69 16.16 -4.55 -30.66
C TRP A 69 16.19 -4.47 -32.19
N PRO A 70 15.15 -4.92 -32.93
CA PRO A 70 15.15 -4.83 -34.37
C PRO A 70 15.20 -3.37 -34.81
N ALA A 71 16.21 -3.03 -35.61
CA ALA A 71 16.42 -1.70 -36.14
C ALA A 71 15.28 -1.30 -37.08
N TRP A 72 14.27 -0.61 -36.54
CA TRP A 72 13.38 0.21 -37.36
C TRP A 72 14.10 1.50 -37.71
N GLY A 73 14.67 1.54 -38.92
CA GLY A 73 15.12 2.78 -39.54
C GLY A 73 13.91 3.72 -39.70
N ARG A 74 13.74 4.66 -38.77
CA ARG A 74 12.84 5.80 -38.92
C ARG A 74 13.66 7.06 -39.15
N GLN A 75 13.54 7.57 -40.37
CA GLN A 75 13.83 8.95 -40.70
C GLN A 75 12.90 9.84 -39.84
N CYS A 76 13.47 10.48 -38.82
CA CYS A 76 12.73 11.40 -37.96
C CYS A 76 12.78 12.81 -38.56
N SER A 77 11.65 13.27 -39.07
CA SER A 77 11.43 14.64 -39.50
C SER A 77 11.32 15.54 -38.25
N ASN A 78 12.39 16.26 -37.90
CA ASN A 78 12.50 17.11 -36.71
C ASN A 78 11.72 18.44 -36.82
N THR A 79 10.38 18.42 -36.88
CA THR A 79 9.56 19.68 -36.93
C THR A 79 8.46 19.81 -35.89
N SER A 80 8.47 19.04 -34.80
CA SER A 80 7.39 19.04 -33.79
C SER A 80 7.86 19.09 -32.32
N THR A 81 8.87 19.91 -32.00
CA THR A 81 9.55 19.88 -30.67
C THR A 81 8.99 20.80 -29.58
N VAL A 82 8.07 21.73 -29.89
CA VAL A 82 7.52 22.66 -28.86
C VAL A 82 6.10 22.26 -28.42
N ALA A 83 5.27 21.73 -29.32
CA ALA A 83 3.91 21.31 -28.99
C ALA A 83 3.85 20.09 -28.05
N SER A 84 4.88 19.23 -28.05
CA SER A 84 4.86 17.99 -27.27
C SER A 84 5.05 18.20 -25.76
N LEU A 85 5.72 19.28 -25.34
CA LEU A 85 5.95 19.60 -23.92
C LEU A 85 4.67 20.05 -23.22
N ALA A 86 3.88 20.89 -23.89
CA ALA A 86 2.61 21.36 -23.33
C ALA A 86 1.62 20.19 -23.14
N ALA A 87 1.68 19.17 -24.00
CA ALA A 87 0.73 18.05 -23.95
C ALA A 87 0.98 17.04 -22.81
N SER A 88 2.23 16.90 -22.31
CA SER A 88 2.50 16.00 -21.17
C SER A 88 1.95 16.54 -19.86
N ASP A 89 1.88 17.87 -19.72
CA ASP A 89 1.53 18.53 -18.45
C ASP A 89 0.03 18.81 -18.30
N VAL A 90 -0.75 18.79 -19.39
CA VAL A 90 -2.18 19.17 -19.35
C VAL A 90 -3.11 17.98 -19.07
N HIS A 91 -2.68 16.74 -19.35
CA HIS A 91 -3.55 15.55 -19.30
C HIS A 91 -2.97 14.40 -18.47
N TYR A 92 -2.04 14.65 -17.53
CA TYR A 92 -1.45 13.57 -16.73
C TYR A 92 -2.46 12.94 -15.75
N SER A 93 -3.45 13.71 -15.30
CA SER A 93 -4.49 13.27 -14.35
C SER A 93 -5.65 12.54 -15.02
N GLU A 94 -5.69 12.45 -16.35
CA GLU A 94 -6.75 11.72 -17.06
C GLU A 94 -6.68 10.22 -16.72
N PRO A 95 -7.82 9.51 -16.63
CA PRO A 95 -7.81 8.08 -16.32
C PRO A 95 -7.00 7.24 -17.30
N THR A 96 -6.90 7.65 -18.56
CA THR A 96 -6.08 6.97 -19.59
C THR A 96 -4.58 7.21 -19.45
N GLN A 97 -4.18 8.06 -18.51
CA GLN A 97 -2.80 8.50 -18.28
C GLN A 97 -2.34 8.30 -16.83
N THR A 98 -3.24 7.79 -15.98
CA THR A 98 -3.00 7.48 -14.57
C THR A 98 -3.02 5.97 -14.40
N LEU A 99 -2.01 5.46 -13.71
CA LEU A 99 -1.89 4.05 -13.29
C LEU A 99 -1.90 4.00 -11.77
N ILE A 100 -2.72 3.13 -11.19
CA ILE A 100 -2.85 3.01 -9.74
C ILE A 100 -2.50 1.58 -9.32
N PHE A 101 -1.56 1.46 -8.40
CA PHE A 101 -1.20 0.25 -7.69
C PHE A 101 -1.72 0.31 -6.26
N LEU A 102 -2.42 -0.73 -5.85
CA LEU A 102 -2.94 -0.91 -4.49
C LEU A 102 -2.37 -2.20 -3.94
N ASP A 103 -1.89 -2.21 -2.70
CA ASP A 103 -1.69 -3.48 -1.99
C ASP A 103 -3.03 -4.05 -1.49
N TRP A 104 -3.05 -5.35 -1.18
CA TRP A 104 -4.22 -6.02 -0.62
C TRP A 104 -4.19 -6.10 0.91
N ASP A 105 -3.11 -6.65 1.47
CA ASP A 105 -3.02 -7.10 2.85
C ASP A 105 -2.83 -5.90 3.79
N ASP A 106 -3.69 -5.72 4.79
CA ASP A 106 -3.73 -4.56 5.70
C ASP A 106 -3.84 -3.17 5.01
N THR A 107 -4.02 -3.16 3.69
CA THR A 107 -4.27 -1.97 2.86
C THR A 107 -5.75 -1.91 2.44
N LEU A 108 -6.23 -2.94 1.74
CA LEU A 108 -7.63 -3.07 1.32
C LEU A 108 -8.40 -4.08 2.18
N PHE A 109 -7.73 -5.12 2.66
CA PHE A 109 -8.29 -6.20 3.45
C PHE A 109 -7.59 -6.28 4.81
N PRO A 110 -8.31 -6.31 5.95
CA PRO A 110 -7.70 -6.26 7.28
C PRO A 110 -7.20 -7.65 7.71
N THR A 111 -6.15 -8.12 7.04
CA THR A 111 -5.53 -9.44 7.25
C THR A 111 -5.14 -9.64 8.71
N THR A 112 -4.48 -8.67 9.35
CA THR A 112 -4.02 -8.81 10.74
C THR A 112 -5.20 -8.91 11.72
N GLU A 113 -6.24 -8.08 11.54
CA GLU A 113 -7.42 -8.12 12.41
C GLU A 113 -8.15 -9.47 12.30
N ILE A 114 -8.39 -9.95 11.08
CA ILE A 114 -9.17 -11.15 10.84
C ILE A 114 -8.37 -12.42 11.18
N VAL A 115 -7.14 -12.52 10.69
CA VAL A 115 -6.36 -13.76 10.78
C VAL A 115 -5.69 -13.88 12.14
N GLU A 116 -5.04 -12.82 12.61
CA GLU A 116 -4.25 -12.88 13.85
C GLU A 116 -5.09 -12.59 15.08
N ARG A 117 -5.86 -11.50 15.08
CA ARG A 117 -6.62 -11.08 16.28
C ARG A 117 -7.89 -11.90 16.48
N TRP A 118 -8.65 -12.18 15.41
CA TRP A 118 -9.83 -13.06 15.52
C TRP A 118 -9.47 -14.54 15.44
N GLY A 119 -8.26 -14.88 14.99
CA GLY A 119 -7.83 -16.26 14.84
C GLY A 119 -8.58 -17.02 13.74
N PHE A 120 -9.06 -16.34 12.70
CA PHE A 120 -9.87 -16.96 11.66
C PHE A 120 -8.99 -17.52 10.51
N PRO A 121 -8.99 -18.84 10.27
CA PRO A 121 -8.28 -19.42 9.15
C PRO A 121 -9.07 -19.24 7.85
N ILE A 122 -8.54 -18.45 6.91
CA ILE A 122 -9.20 -18.18 5.62
C ILE A 122 -9.09 -19.38 4.66
N VAL A 123 -7.95 -20.06 4.64
CA VAL A 123 -7.69 -21.16 3.70
C VAL A 123 -8.55 -22.38 4.04
N GLY A 124 -9.29 -22.89 3.05
CA GLY A 124 -10.07 -24.12 3.16
C GLY A 124 -11.49 -23.93 3.73
N GLN A 125 -11.98 -22.70 3.80
CA GLN A 125 -13.38 -22.43 4.17
C GLN A 125 -14.30 -22.62 2.97
N GLU A 126 -15.34 -23.44 3.14
CA GLU A 126 -16.36 -23.67 2.10
C GLU A 126 -17.53 -22.68 2.17
N ALA A 127 -17.67 -21.96 3.30
CA ALA A 127 -18.79 -21.08 3.57
C ALA A 127 -18.34 -19.65 3.90
N PRO A 128 -19.14 -18.63 3.53
CA PRO A 128 -18.91 -17.26 3.96
C PRO A 128 -18.83 -17.13 5.47
N TYR A 129 -17.95 -16.25 5.94
CA TYR A 129 -17.78 -15.94 7.34
C TYR A 129 -19.07 -15.39 7.95
N THR A 130 -19.49 -15.97 9.08
CA THR A 130 -20.59 -15.45 9.88
C THR A 130 -20.02 -14.73 11.10
N PRO A 131 -20.27 -13.42 11.27
CA PRO A 131 -19.80 -12.66 12.43
C PRO A 131 -20.28 -13.27 13.75
N THR A 132 -19.39 -13.33 14.74
CA THR A 132 -19.71 -13.94 16.05
C THR A 132 -20.39 -12.97 17.01
N CYS A 133 -20.31 -11.67 16.75
CA CYS A 133 -20.94 -10.63 17.55
C CYS A 133 -21.44 -9.44 16.68
N PRO A 134 -22.35 -8.60 17.21
CA PRO A 134 -22.85 -7.42 16.50
C PRO A 134 -21.76 -6.42 16.08
N GLN A 135 -20.70 -6.28 16.90
CA GLN A 135 -19.58 -5.38 16.62
C GLN A 135 -18.80 -5.81 15.37
N GLN A 136 -18.50 -7.11 15.25
CA GLN A 136 -17.87 -7.67 14.05
C GLN A 136 -18.75 -7.49 12.81
N ALA A 137 -20.06 -7.77 12.94
CA ALA A 137 -20.99 -7.60 11.83
C ALA A 137 -21.04 -6.15 11.33
N SER A 138 -21.14 -5.19 12.26
CA SER A 138 -21.15 -3.75 11.95
C SER A 138 -19.83 -3.31 11.32
N GLY A 139 -18.69 -3.69 11.91
CA GLY A 139 -17.38 -3.32 11.38
C GLY A 139 -17.15 -3.89 9.98
N LEU A 140 -17.54 -5.14 9.73
CA LEU A 140 -17.41 -5.76 8.41
C LEU A 140 -18.28 -5.03 7.39
N GLN A 141 -19.50 -4.65 7.77
CA GLN A 141 -20.38 -3.89 6.88
C GLN A 141 -19.79 -2.52 6.53
N GLN A 142 -19.24 -1.79 7.51
CA GLN A 142 -18.59 -0.50 7.25
C GLN A 142 -17.37 -0.65 6.34
N TRP A 143 -16.51 -1.63 6.62
CA TRP A 143 -15.35 -1.94 5.77
C TRP A 143 -15.77 -2.29 4.33
N ARG A 144 -16.80 -3.14 4.14
CA ARG A 144 -17.31 -3.50 2.81
C ARG A 144 -17.74 -2.27 2.03
N VAL A 145 -18.55 -1.41 2.64
CA VAL A 145 -19.01 -0.16 2.00
C VAL A 145 -17.83 0.74 1.63
N ALA A 146 -16.89 0.94 2.54
CA ALA A 146 -15.70 1.76 2.31
C ALA A 146 -14.80 1.20 1.20
N CYS A 147 -14.52 -0.10 1.23
CA CYS A 147 -13.67 -0.79 0.26
C CYS A 147 -14.25 -0.74 -1.15
N ARG A 148 -15.56 -1.00 -1.30
CA ARG A 148 -16.23 -0.87 -2.60
C ARG A 148 -16.15 0.56 -3.12
N ALA A 149 -16.53 1.55 -2.31
CA ALA A 149 -16.54 2.94 -2.72
C ALA A 149 -15.14 3.42 -3.17
N PHE A 150 -14.11 3.03 -2.41
CA PHE A 150 -12.72 3.33 -2.74
C PHE A 150 -12.29 2.69 -4.07
N LEU A 151 -12.54 1.39 -4.27
CA LEU A 151 -12.16 0.70 -5.50
C LEU A 151 -12.92 1.21 -6.73
N GLU A 152 -14.22 1.48 -6.60
CA GLU A 152 -15.03 2.07 -7.68
C GLU A 152 -14.47 3.44 -8.09
N LEU A 153 -14.09 4.28 -7.12
CA LEU A 153 -13.47 5.57 -7.40
C LEU A 153 -12.07 5.43 -8.02
N ALA A 154 -11.22 4.54 -7.49
CA ALA A 154 -9.89 4.30 -8.05
C ALA A 154 -9.97 3.86 -9.52
N CYS A 155 -10.91 2.97 -9.86
CA CYS A 155 -11.18 2.57 -11.24
C CYS A 155 -11.86 3.65 -12.10
N ALA A 156 -12.52 4.65 -11.49
CA ALA A 156 -13.04 5.81 -12.21
C ALA A 156 -11.91 6.81 -12.55
N LEU A 157 -10.93 6.94 -11.65
CA LEU A 157 -9.78 7.84 -11.79
C LEU A 157 -8.62 7.23 -12.58
N SER A 158 -8.64 5.91 -12.81
CA SER A 158 -7.63 5.19 -13.56
C SER A 158 -8.27 4.13 -14.46
N SER A 159 -7.90 4.15 -15.74
CA SER A 159 -8.28 3.09 -16.68
C SER A 159 -7.51 1.78 -16.45
N HIS A 160 -6.48 1.81 -15.61
CA HIS A 160 -5.67 0.66 -15.24
C HIS A 160 -5.36 0.70 -13.75
N CYS A 161 -6.27 0.16 -12.95
CA CYS A 161 -6.06 -0.05 -11.52
C CYS A 161 -5.61 -1.49 -11.29
N CYS A 162 -4.58 -1.70 -10.47
CA CYS A 162 -4.04 -3.02 -10.17
C CYS A 162 -3.93 -3.21 -8.65
N ILE A 163 -4.46 -4.33 -8.16
CA ILE A 163 -4.18 -4.83 -6.81
C ILE A 163 -2.93 -5.71 -6.95
N VAL A 164 -1.80 -5.27 -6.42
CA VAL A 164 -0.53 -6.00 -6.48
C VAL A 164 -0.20 -6.53 -5.09
N THR A 165 -0.29 -7.85 -4.88
CA THR A 165 -0.05 -8.48 -3.57
C THR A 165 1.15 -9.44 -3.60
N ASN A 166 1.89 -9.51 -2.49
CA ASN A 166 2.93 -10.53 -2.29
C ASN A 166 2.37 -11.87 -1.78
N SER A 167 1.06 -11.97 -1.54
CA SER A 167 0.41 -13.22 -1.18
C SER A 167 0.46 -14.23 -2.34
N ARG A 168 0.10 -15.49 -2.08
CA ARG A 168 0.01 -16.53 -3.11
C ARG A 168 -1.43 -16.66 -3.59
N ARG A 169 -1.62 -16.99 -4.87
CA ARG A 169 -2.93 -17.39 -5.37
C ARG A 169 -3.44 -18.64 -4.61
N PRO A 170 -4.73 -18.73 -4.27
CA PRO A 170 -5.84 -17.80 -4.55
C PRO A 170 -6.21 -16.89 -3.37
N TRP A 171 -5.23 -16.32 -2.65
CA TRP A 171 -5.47 -15.58 -1.41
C TRP A 171 -6.54 -14.49 -1.48
N VAL A 172 -6.51 -13.64 -2.51
CA VAL A 172 -7.48 -12.55 -2.68
C VAL A 172 -8.87 -13.13 -2.91
N GLU A 173 -8.98 -14.12 -3.81
CA GLU A 173 -10.24 -14.78 -4.12
C GLU A 173 -10.83 -15.51 -2.88
N ASP A 174 -10.00 -16.17 -2.08
CA ASP A 174 -10.40 -16.83 -0.82
C ASP A 174 -10.90 -15.80 0.20
N CYS A 175 -10.22 -14.65 0.33
CA CYS A 175 -10.66 -13.55 1.21
C CYS A 175 -12.04 -13.02 0.78
N LEU A 176 -12.26 -12.83 -0.51
CA LEU A 176 -13.53 -12.33 -1.05
C LEU A 176 -14.65 -13.34 -0.84
N ALA A 177 -14.44 -14.61 -1.18
CA ALA A 177 -15.45 -15.66 -0.98
C ALA A 177 -15.90 -15.76 0.48
N CYS A 178 -14.95 -15.59 1.42
CA CYS A 178 -15.24 -15.63 2.84
C CYS A 178 -15.91 -14.35 3.36
N PHE A 179 -15.38 -13.18 3.02
CA PHE A 179 -15.72 -11.93 3.73
C PHE A 179 -16.44 -10.89 2.90
N TYR A 180 -16.35 -10.92 1.57
CA TYR A 180 -16.99 -9.93 0.72
C TYR A 180 -17.33 -10.47 -0.70
N PRO A 181 -18.23 -11.45 -0.80
CA PRO A 181 -18.51 -12.12 -2.08
C PRO A 181 -19.09 -11.18 -3.14
N GLU A 182 -19.83 -10.14 -2.74
CA GLU A 182 -20.41 -9.17 -3.67
C GLU A 182 -19.34 -8.30 -4.37
N LEU A 183 -18.15 -8.15 -3.77
CA LEU A 183 -17.05 -7.39 -4.37
C LEU A 183 -16.41 -8.14 -5.55
N GLN A 184 -16.58 -9.45 -5.63
CA GLN A 184 -16.09 -10.27 -6.75
C GLN A 184 -16.62 -9.76 -8.10
N GLU A 185 -17.89 -9.36 -8.17
CA GLU A 185 -18.48 -8.78 -9.39
C GLU A 185 -17.75 -7.51 -9.85
N LEU A 186 -17.30 -6.67 -8.90
CA LEU A 186 -16.54 -5.48 -9.23
C LEU A 186 -15.17 -5.84 -9.82
N LEU A 187 -14.46 -6.81 -9.22
CA LEU A 187 -13.13 -7.25 -9.67
C LEU A 187 -13.16 -7.95 -11.02
N ASP A 188 -14.18 -8.79 -11.26
CA ASP A 188 -14.36 -9.49 -12.54
C ASP A 188 -14.90 -8.58 -13.65
N GLY A 189 -15.39 -7.39 -13.28
CA GLY A 189 -15.91 -6.40 -14.20
C GLY A 189 -14.85 -5.88 -15.18
N PRO A 190 -15.23 -5.43 -16.39
CA PRO A 190 -14.28 -4.93 -17.39
C PRO A 190 -13.56 -3.64 -16.98
N ARG A 191 -14.08 -2.95 -15.96
CA ARG A 191 -13.46 -1.77 -15.33
C ARG A 191 -12.99 -2.05 -13.91
N GLY A 192 -13.01 -3.31 -13.48
CA GLY A 192 -12.53 -3.74 -12.18
C GLY A 192 -11.02 -3.62 -12.06
N PRO A 193 -10.49 -3.54 -10.83
CA PRO A 193 -9.06 -3.59 -10.63
C PRO A 193 -8.53 -4.99 -10.98
N LYS A 194 -7.38 -5.05 -11.65
CA LYS A 194 -6.70 -6.31 -11.97
C LYS A 194 -5.92 -6.81 -10.76
N VAL A 195 -6.14 -8.06 -10.34
CA VAL A 195 -5.34 -8.70 -9.28
C VAL A 195 -4.05 -9.30 -9.86
N VAL A 196 -2.91 -8.90 -9.31
CA VAL A 196 -1.56 -9.31 -9.72
C VAL A 196 -0.82 -9.88 -8.53
N TYR A 197 -0.46 -11.16 -8.62
CA TYR A 197 0.34 -11.86 -7.62
C TYR A 197 1.82 -11.67 -7.90
N ALA A 198 2.50 -10.87 -7.08
CA ALA A 198 3.81 -10.32 -7.38
C ALA A 198 4.90 -11.40 -7.61
N HIS A 199 4.85 -12.49 -6.85
CA HIS A 199 5.79 -13.60 -6.99
C HIS A 199 5.70 -14.32 -8.34
N GLU A 200 4.56 -14.27 -9.03
CA GLU A 200 4.37 -14.88 -10.34
C GLU A 200 5.15 -14.10 -11.42
N ALA A 201 5.30 -12.77 -11.26
CA ALA A 201 6.01 -11.91 -12.20
C ALA A 201 7.53 -12.14 -12.22
N MET A 202 8.12 -12.65 -11.13
CA MET A 202 9.57 -12.98 -11.10
C MET A 202 9.92 -14.24 -11.90
N VAL A 203 8.94 -15.10 -12.21
CA VAL A 203 9.19 -16.40 -12.85
C VAL A 203 9.38 -16.27 -14.35
N THR A 204 8.79 -15.25 -14.97
CA THR A 204 8.76 -15.08 -16.44
C THR A 204 10.08 -14.57 -17.02
N ASP A 205 10.94 -13.90 -16.23
CA ASP A 205 12.25 -13.37 -16.69
C ASP A 205 13.37 -14.45 -16.73
N LYS A 206 13.00 -15.73 -16.75
CA LYS A 206 13.95 -16.85 -16.74
C LYS A 206 14.62 -17.11 -18.08
N SER A 207 14.24 -16.43 -19.15
CA SER A 207 14.87 -16.58 -20.48
C SER A 207 16.35 -16.18 -20.50
N HIS A 208 16.84 -15.48 -19.48
CA HIS A 208 18.26 -15.06 -19.36
C HIS A 208 19.04 -15.75 -18.23
N ARG A 209 18.51 -16.81 -17.60
CA ARG A 209 19.30 -17.53 -16.60
C ARG A 209 20.40 -18.34 -17.28
N ALA A 210 21.63 -17.85 -17.10
CA ALA A 210 22.87 -18.59 -17.30
C ALA A 210 22.75 -20.02 -16.72
N PRO A 211 23.37 -21.02 -17.39
CA PRO A 211 23.21 -22.42 -17.03
C PRO A 211 23.79 -22.66 -15.63
N LEU A 212 23.07 -23.44 -14.82
CA LEU A 212 23.54 -24.06 -13.57
C LEU A 212 23.65 -23.14 -12.34
N ARG A 213 22.52 -22.64 -11.82
CA ARG A 213 22.43 -22.43 -10.36
C ARG A 213 21.93 -23.72 -9.70
N PRO A 214 22.56 -24.17 -8.59
CA PRO A 214 22.09 -25.32 -7.82
C PRO A 214 20.60 -25.21 -7.49
N VAL A 215 19.91 -26.36 -7.41
CA VAL A 215 18.52 -26.44 -6.99
C VAL A 215 18.45 -26.05 -5.51
N ILE A 216 18.18 -24.77 -5.23
CA ILE A 216 17.90 -24.30 -3.88
C ILE A 216 16.47 -24.73 -3.52
N ASN A 217 16.34 -25.47 -2.44
CA ASN A 217 15.07 -25.91 -1.91
C ASN A 217 14.36 -24.70 -1.26
N ARG A 218 13.49 -24.03 -2.03
CA ARG A 218 12.90 -22.72 -1.67
C ARG A 218 12.24 -22.68 -0.30
N ASP A 219 11.57 -23.75 0.12
CA ASP A 219 10.79 -23.74 1.35
C ASP A 219 11.64 -23.82 2.62
N LEU A 220 12.80 -24.48 2.57
CA LEU A 220 13.75 -24.52 3.70
C LEU A 220 14.56 -23.23 3.82
N ASP A 221 14.74 -22.52 2.72
CA ASP A 221 15.56 -21.31 2.64
C ASP A 221 14.84 -20.08 3.22
N LEU A 222 13.51 -19.97 3.03
CA LEU A 222 12.73 -18.83 3.54
C LEU A 222 12.78 -18.68 5.08
N GLN A 223 12.88 -19.78 5.82
CA GLN A 223 13.00 -19.73 7.29
C GLN A 223 14.38 -19.28 7.78
N GLN A 224 15.38 -19.26 6.89
CA GLN A 224 16.75 -18.89 7.20
C GLN A 224 17.13 -17.49 6.70
N LYS A 225 16.27 -16.85 5.91
CA LYS A 225 16.50 -15.48 5.44
C LYS A 225 16.46 -14.51 6.59
N SER A 226 17.40 -13.58 6.58
CA SER A 226 17.30 -12.37 7.40
C SER A 226 16.06 -11.56 6.99
N ALA A 227 15.58 -10.72 7.91
CA ALA A 227 14.46 -9.82 7.63
C ALA A 227 14.74 -8.91 6.42
N GLU A 228 15.98 -8.43 6.30
CA GLU A 228 16.45 -7.61 5.18
C GLU A 228 16.40 -8.35 3.84
N GLU A 229 16.85 -9.61 3.79
CA GLU A 229 16.78 -10.44 2.57
C GLU A 229 15.33 -10.73 2.15
N LEU A 230 14.45 -10.96 3.13
CA LEU A 230 13.02 -11.15 2.86
C LEU A 230 12.40 -9.87 2.31
N GLU A 231 12.65 -8.72 2.93
CA GLU A 231 12.17 -7.42 2.46
C GLU A 231 12.67 -7.10 1.05
N ALA A 232 13.94 -7.37 0.76
CA ALA A 232 14.50 -7.21 -0.58
C ALA A 232 13.81 -8.14 -1.61
N GLU A 233 13.50 -9.39 -1.26
CA GLU A 233 12.76 -10.31 -2.14
C GLU A 233 11.32 -9.84 -2.40
N LEU A 234 10.64 -9.34 -1.36
CA LEU A 234 9.28 -8.79 -1.45
C LEU A 234 9.26 -7.53 -2.32
N THR A 235 10.24 -6.63 -2.13
CA THR A 235 10.44 -5.43 -2.96
C THR A 235 10.67 -5.80 -4.42
N MET A 236 11.58 -6.75 -4.68
CA MET A 236 11.89 -7.19 -6.04
C MET A 236 10.69 -7.87 -6.72
N SER A 237 9.88 -8.61 -5.97
CA SER A 237 8.64 -9.22 -6.47
C SER A 237 7.63 -8.14 -6.90
N LYS A 238 7.37 -7.15 -6.03
CA LYS A 238 6.48 -6.01 -6.32
C LYS A 238 6.98 -5.21 -7.51
N TYR A 239 8.26 -4.87 -7.55
CA TYR A 239 8.88 -4.15 -8.67
C TYR A 239 8.69 -4.90 -9.99
N ALA A 240 8.92 -6.22 -10.02
CA ALA A 240 8.75 -7.01 -11.24
C ALA A 240 7.30 -6.96 -11.75
N ALA A 241 6.32 -7.10 -10.85
CA ALA A 241 4.90 -7.02 -11.18
C ALA A 241 4.49 -5.63 -11.66
N MET A 242 4.82 -4.58 -10.89
CA MET A 242 4.53 -3.19 -11.24
C MET A 242 5.17 -2.80 -12.58
N LYS A 243 6.41 -3.26 -12.85
CA LYS A 243 7.09 -3.03 -14.13
C LYS A 243 6.34 -3.65 -15.31
N VAL A 244 5.86 -4.88 -15.17
CA VAL A 244 5.09 -5.56 -16.23
C VAL A 244 3.81 -4.77 -16.52
N GLU A 245 3.06 -4.39 -15.49
CA GLU A 245 1.80 -3.66 -15.66
C GLU A 245 2.02 -2.25 -16.20
N ALA A 246 3.01 -1.50 -15.68
CA ALA A 246 3.32 -0.17 -16.18
C ALA A 246 3.83 -0.19 -17.63
N SER A 247 4.62 -1.21 -17.99
CA SER A 247 5.06 -1.40 -19.38
C SER A 247 3.88 -1.69 -20.29
N ALA A 248 2.96 -2.57 -19.89
CA ALA A 248 1.76 -2.88 -20.67
C ALA A 248 0.85 -1.65 -20.83
N PHE A 249 0.60 -0.92 -19.73
CA PHE A 249 -0.27 0.25 -19.73
C PHE A 249 0.24 1.38 -20.61
N TYR A 250 1.54 1.64 -20.60
CA TYR A 250 2.14 2.76 -21.33
C TYR A 250 2.86 2.34 -22.62
N SER A 251 2.52 1.19 -23.19
CA SER A 251 2.98 0.76 -24.52
C SER A 251 1.83 0.62 -25.53
N GLN A 252 0.66 1.22 -25.22
CA GLN A 252 -0.53 1.12 -26.06
C GLN A 252 -0.34 1.76 -27.44
N TYR A 253 0.55 2.75 -27.55
CA TYR A 253 0.90 3.38 -28.81
C TYR A 253 2.37 3.80 -28.85
N PRO A 254 2.97 3.94 -30.05
CA PRO A 254 4.36 4.35 -30.19
C PRO A 254 4.62 5.70 -29.50
N SER A 255 5.73 5.78 -28.77
CA SER A 255 6.19 7.00 -28.09
C SER A 255 5.27 7.52 -26.98
N GLN A 256 4.43 6.66 -26.39
CA GLN A 256 3.69 7.01 -25.19
C GLN A 256 4.65 7.31 -24.02
N SER A 257 4.49 8.49 -23.42
CA SER A 257 5.20 8.89 -22.20
C SER A 257 4.46 8.36 -20.97
N TRP A 258 5.18 8.00 -19.91
CA TRP A 258 4.54 7.77 -18.61
C TRP A 258 4.25 9.11 -17.97
N LYS A 259 3.07 9.24 -17.36
CA LYS A 259 2.60 10.52 -16.88
C LYS A 259 2.35 10.52 -15.38
N ASN A 260 1.58 9.57 -14.87
CA ASN A 260 1.13 9.58 -13.49
C ASN A 260 1.03 8.14 -12.96
N ILE A 261 1.75 7.82 -11.89
CA ILE A 261 1.67 6.51 -11.24
C ILE A 261 1.53 6.72 -9.74
N ILE A 262 0.55 6.03 -9.16
CA ILE A 262 0.24 6.08 -7.73
C ILE A 262 0.39 4.68 -7.16
N SER A 263 1.01 4.57 -5.99
CA SER A 263 1.12 3.32 -5.22
C SER A 263 0.68 3.58 -3.78
N ILE A 264 -0.28 2.79 -3.30
CA ILE A 264 -0.81 2.85 -1.94
C ILE A 264 -0.65 1.46 -1.31
N GLY A 265 0.05 1.39 -0.18
CA GLY A 265 0.28 0.15 0.56
C GLY A 265 0.66 0.43 2.02
N ASP A 266 0.73 -0.58 2.86
CA ASP A 266 1.07 -0.47 4.29
C ASP A 266 2.52 -0.83 4.61
N MET A 267 3.27 -1.34 3.63
CA MET A 267 4.66 -1.74 3.79
C MET A 267 5.62 -0.85 2.96
N LEU A 268 6.89 -0.82 3.37
CA LEU A 268 7.91 0.01 2.71
C LEU A 268 8.33 -0.55 1.35
N TYR A 269 8.23 -1.87 1.18
CA TYR A 269 8.64 -2.53 -0.05
C TYR A 269 7.74 -2.19 -1.25
N GLU A 270 6.49 -1.75 -1.07
CA GLU A 270 5.66 -1.15 -2.13
C GLU A 270 6.24 0.18 -2.59
N ARG A 271 6.52 1.08 -1.63
CA ARG A 271 7.12 2.39 -1.89
C ARG A 271 8.44 2.21 -2.63
N ASP A 272 9.32 1.38 -2.07
CA ASP A 272 10.67 1.20 -2.61
C ASP A 272 10.63 0.54 -4.00
N ALA A 273 9.71 -0.41 -4.24
CA ALA A 273 9.49 -0.98 -5.56
C ALA A 273 9.02 0.07 -6.59
N MET A 274 8.14 0.99 -6.18
CA MET A 274 7.64 2.07 -7.04
C MET A 274 8.71 3.14 -7.31
N GLN A 275 9.54 3.46 -6.32
CA GLN A 275 10.70 4.35 -6.49
C GLN A 275 11.71 3.72 -7.45
N ASP A 276 12.03 2.43 -7.28
CA ASP A 276 12.89 1.70 -8.21
C ASP A 276 12.35 1.65 -9.63
N LEU A 277 11.03 1.47 -9.78
CA LEU A 277 10.36 1.52 -11.08
C LEU A 277 10.56 2.87 -11.77
N SER A 278 10.44 3.96 -11.02
CA SER A 278 10.59 5.33 -11.53
C SER A 278 12.04 5.65 -11.87
N LEU A 279 12.98 5.26 -11.01
CA LEU A 279 14.41 5.55 -11.15
C LEU A 279 15.08 4.74 -12.27
N ARG A 280 14.70 3.46 -12.44
CA ARG A 280 15.30 2.57 -13.46
C ARG A 280 14.74 2.80 -14.86
N ARG A 281 13.69 3.61 -14.97
CA ARG A 281 13.10 3.97 -16.26
C ARG A 281 14.04 4.90 -17.03
N ALA A 282 14.31 4.55 -18.29
CA ALA A 282 14.94 5.47 -19.23
C ALA A 282 13.84 6.39 -19.83
N PRO A 283 13.78 7.69 -19.47
CA PRO A 283 12.73 8.56 -19.96
C PRO A 283 12.81 8.71 -21.49
N HIS A 284 11.66 8.79 -22.15
CA HIS A 284 11.59 9.02 -23.59
C HIS A 284 11.43 10.51 -23.87
N GLY A 285 12.53 11.19 -24.22
CA GLY A 285 12.51 12.60 -24.58
C GLY A 285 12.34 13.51 -23.36
N ARG A 286 11.31 14.37 -23.37
CA ARG A 286 11.01 15.34 -22.31
C ARG A 286 9.83 14.91 -21.43
N GLU A 287 9.76 13.62 -21.18
CA GLU A 287 8.76 13.02 -20.30
C GLU A 287 8.91 13.53 -18.86
N ARG A 288 7.76 13.76 -18.20
CA ARG A 288 7.68 14.05 -16.77
C ARG A 288 6.73 13.03 -16.14
N LEU A 289 7.30 12.02 -15.50
CA LEU A 289 6.54 11.07 -14.69
C LEU A 289 6.29 11.71 -13.33
N ARG A 290 5.04 11.67 -12.85
CA ARG A 290 4.67 11.95 -11.46
C ARG A 290 4.59 10.62 -10.73
N THR A 291 5.42 10.47 -9.71
CA THR A 291 5.47 9.28 -8.88
C THR A 291 4.90 9.61 -7.51
N LYS A 292 3.86 8.87 -7.11
CA LYS A 292 3.12 9.12 -5.88
C LYS A 292 3.09 7.85 -5.05
N THR A 293 3.68 7.90 -3.86
CA THR A 293 3.76 6.78 -2.93
C THR A 293 3.17 7.18 -1.58
N LEU A 294 2.23 6.38 -1.10
CA LEU A 294 1.63 6.51 0.23
C LEU A 294 1.83 5.21 1.00
N VAL A 295 2.60 5.29 2.09
CA VAL A 295 2.75 4.18 3.05
C VAL A 295 1.75 4.40 4.18
N LEU A 296 0.91 3.40 4.45
CA LEU A 296 -0.15 3.42 5.46
C LEU A 296 0.31 2.75 6.76
N PRO A 297 -0.32 3.06 7.92
CA PRO A 297 -0.07 2.32 9.15
C PRO A 297 -0.45 0.85 9.04
N ARG A 298 0.43 -0.01 9.55
CA ARG A 298 0.29 -1.47 9.54
C ARG A 298 -0.72 -1.96 10.57
N HIS A 299 -1.21 -3.18 10.39
CA HIS A 299 -2.07 -3.86 11.36
C HIS A 299 -3.34 -3.10 11.76
N PRO A 300 -4.07 -2.47 10.82
CA PRO A 300 -5.26 -1.71 11.16
C PRO A 300 -6.32 -2.61 11.81
N THR A 301 -7.05 -2.08 12.78
CA THR A 301 -8.34 -2.66 13.17
C THR A 301 -9.35 -2.51 12.02
N LEU A 302 -10.47 -3.23 12.13
CA LEU A 302 -11.54 -3.15 11.14
C LEU A 302 -12.15 -1.74 11.00
N SER A 303 -12.26 -0.98 12.10
CA SER A 303 -12.76 0.39 12.06
C SER A 303 -11.71 1.36 11.51
N GLU A 304 -10.43 1.13 11.80
CA GLU A 304 -9.32 1.94 11.26
C GLU A 304 -9.25 1.81 9.74
N ILE A 305 -9.27 0.59 9.20
CA ILE A 305 -9.21 0.37 7.74
C ILE A 305 -10.47 0.92 7.04
N ALA A 306 -11.66 0.79 7.62
CA ALA A 306 -12.89 1.33 7.04
C ALA A 306 -12.82 2.87 6.95
N MET A 307 -12.42 3.52 8.05
CA MET A 307 -12.26 4.98 8.07
C MET A 307 -11.15 5.45 7.12
N ARG A 308 -10.05 4.71 7.06
CA ARG A 308 -8.93 4.97 6.15
C ARG A 308 -9.35 4.91 4.69
N LEU A 309 -10.10 3.89 4.28
CA LEU A 309 -10.58 3.75 2.91
C LEU A 309 -11.56 4.87 2.52
N HIS A 310 -12.38 5.34 3.46
CA HIS A 310 -13.22 6.53 3.24
C HIS A 310 -12.38 7.81 3.06
N ALA A 311 -11.39 8.04 3.93
CA ALA A 311 -10.50 9.20 3.82
C ALA A 311 -9.68 9.15 2.52
N ALA A 312 -9.14 7.97 2.18
CA ALA A 312 -8.42 7.74 0.92
C ALA A 312 -9.30 7.98 -0.29
N ALA A 313 -10.57 7.56 -0.28
CA ALA A 313 -11.51 7.88 -1.35
C ALA A 313 -11.72 9.39 -1.52
N ALA A 314 -11.80 10.14 -0.42
CA ALA A 314 -11.92 11.60 -0.51
C ALA A 314 -10.63 12.27 -1.02
N LEU A 315 -9.46 11.77 -0.65
CA LEU A 315 -8.16 12.36 -1.02
C LEU A 315 -7.65 11.94 -2.40
N LEU A 316 -8.01 10.75 -2.90
CA LEU A 316 -7.48 10.21 -4.15
C LEU A 316 -7.67 11.12 -5.38
N PRO A 317 -8.80 11.85 -5.56
CA PRO A 317 -8.92 12.84 -6.63
C PRO A 317 -7.85 13.95 -6.57
N LEU A 318 -7.51 14.44 -5.36
CA LEU A 318 -6.42 15.42 -5.19
C LEU A 318 -5.07 14.80 -5.53
N GLU A 319 -4.80 13.60 -5.04
CA GLU A 319 -3.56 12.89 -5.33
C GLU A 319 -3.39 12.69 -6.83
N VAL A 320 -4.44 12.28 -7.56
CA VAL A 320 -4.41 12.13 -9.01
C VAL A 320 -4.16 13.47 -9.72
N ALA A 321 -4.85 14.54 -9.29
CA ALA A 321 -4.76 15.88 -9.87
C ALA A 321 -3.51 16.68 -9.45
N PHE A 322 -2.72 16.22 -8.49
CA PHE A 322 -1.53 16.94 -8.04
C PHE A 322 -0.41 16.88 -9.09
N ASN A 323 0.13 18.04 -9.49
CA ASN A 323 1.18 18.15 -10.51
C ASN A 323 2.60 18.01 -9.95
N GLY A 324 2.84 16.94 -9.19
CA GLY A 324 4.13 16.70 -8.56
C GLY A 324 4.26 15.26 -8.09
N ASP A 325 5.41 14.98 -7.50
CA ASP A 325 5.67 13.73 -6.81
C ASP A 325 5.11 13.81 -5.39
N ILE A 326 4.65 12.69 -4.87
CA ILE A 326 4.20 12.54 -3.50
C ILE A 326 5.00 11.37 -2.94
N ASP A 327 5.66 11.56 -1.80
CA ASP A 327 6.29 10.46 -1.09
C ASP A 327 6.01 10.67 0.40
N VAL A 328 5.00 9.99 0.90
CA VAL A 328 4.48 10.20 2.26
C VAL A 328 4.42 8.86 2.98
N ASP A 329 5.05 8.84 4.15
CA ASP A 329 4.95 7.73 5.08
C ASP A 329 4.04 8.12 6.24
N LEU A 330 2.81 7.60 6.22
CA LEU A 330 1.80 7.84 7.25
C LEU A 330 1.91 6.85 8.41
N SER A 331 2.87 5.92 8.39
CA SER A 331 3.08 4.94 9.46
C SER A 331 3.89 5.48 10.65
N GLY A 332 4.48 6.68 10.52
CA GLY A 332 5.29 7.33 11.57
C GLY A 332 4.48 8.11 12.62
N ASP A 333 5.20 8.81 13.51
CA ASP A 333 4.65 9.59 14.63
C ASP A 333 4.11 10.99 14.23
N GLU A 334 4.21 11.36 12.95
CA GLU A 334 3.73 12.66 12.46
C GLU A 334 2.21 12.68 12.26
N ASP A 335 1.58 13.85 12.40
CA ASP A 335 0.15 14.00 12.08
C ASP A 335 -0.09 13.68 10.58
N PRO A 336 -0.86 12.62 10.25
CA PRO A 336 -1.06 12.17 8.87
C PRO A 336 -1.62 13.26 7.94
N LEU A 337 -2.54 14.09 8.44
CA LEU A 337 -3.12 15.17 7.62
C LEU A 337 -2.14 16.32 7.41
N ARG A 338 -1.23 16.54 8.36
CA ARG A 338 -0.14 17.51 8.18
C ARG A 338 0.84 17.02 7.14
N ALA A 339 1.27 15.76 7.21
CA ALA A 339 2.17 15.16 6.23
C ALA A 339 1.55 15.22 4.83
N MET A 340 0.29 14.81 4.69
CA MET A 340 -0.46 14.92 3.42
C MET A 340 -0.64 16.37 2.96
N GLY A 341 -0.96 17.29 3.87
CA GLY A 341 -1.14 18.70 3.55
C GLY A 341 0.15 19.35 3.05
N GLN A 342 1.31 18.98 3.62
CA GLN A 342 2.60 19.43 3.14
C GLN A 342 2.90 18.86 1.74
N ALA A 343 2.71 17.56 1.54
CA ALA A 343 2.98 16.91 0.26
C ALA A 343 2.09 17.43 -0.88
N LEU A 344 0.82 17.70 -0.61
CA LEU A 344 -0.13 18.24 -1.58
C LEU A 344 -0.08 19.77 -1.71
N SER A 345 0.79 20.46 -0.97
CA SER A 345 0.82 21.93 -0.88
C SER A 345 -0.52 22.55 -0.42
N LEU A 346 -1.22 21.86 0.48
CA LEU A 346 -2.50 22.21 1.09
C LEU A 346 -2.38 22.21 2.63
N PRO A 347 -1.71 23.19 3.24
CA PRO A 347 -1.46 23.19 4.68
C PRO A 347 -2.74 23.17 5.53
N GLY A 348 -3.85 23.71 5.02
CA GLY A 348 -5.15 23.71 5.70
C GLY A 348 -5.74 22.31 5.91
N LEU A 349 -5.19 21.26 5.27
CA LEU A 349 -5.61 19.88 5.51
C LEU A 349 -5.37 19.45 6.97
N ALA A 350 -4.32 19.98 7.61
CA ALA A 350 -3.99 19.68 9.00
C ALA A 350 -5.04 20.20 10.00
N ASP A 351 -5.76 21.26 9.62
CA ASP A 351 -6.73 21.94 10.48
C ASP A 351 -8.10 21.25 10.51
N LEU A 352 -8.32 20.25 9.65
CA LEU A 352 -9.58 19.52 9.58
C LEU A 352 -9.82 18.65 10.83
N SER A 353 -11.08 18.58 11.24
CA SER A 353 -11.52 17.89 12.46
C SER A 353 -11.62 16.36 12.32
N ILE A 354 -11.09 15.80 11.22
CA ILE A 354 -11.17 14.38 10.92
C ILE A 354 -10.45 13.58 12.01
N SER A 355 -11.13 12.59 12.58
CA SER A 355 -10.52 11.71 13.57
C SER A 355 -9.27 11.05 13.01
N ARG A 356 -8.17 11.13 13.75
CA ARG A 356 -6.91 10.47 13.38
C ARG A 356 -6.93 8.96 13.62
N HIS A 357 -8.12 8.40 13.91
CA HIS A 357 -8.34 6.97 14.09
C HIS A 357 -7.97 6.16 12.85
N ALA A 358 -8.25 6.68 11.64
CA ALA A 358 -7.87 6.03 10.38
C ALA A 358 -6.36 5.69 10.26
N TRP A 359 -5.52 6.36 11.06
CA TRP A 359 -4.08 6.19 11.09
C TRP A 359 -3.56 5.79 12.48
N SER A 360 -4.39 5.11 13.28
CA SER A 360 -4.02 4.57 14.60
C SER A 360 -3.49 5.61 15.60
N SER A 361 -3.80 6.89 15.38
CA SER A 361 -3.29 8.03 16.16
C SER A 361 -4.35 8.66 17.07
N ALA A 362 -5.59 8.12 17.07
CA ALA A 362 -6.68 8.55 17.93
C ALA A 362 -7.63 7.38 18.25
N PRO A 363 -8.39 7.45 19.37
CA PRO A 363 -9.40 6.46 19.68
C PRO A 363 -10.49 6.40 18.59
N ALA A 364 -11.18 5.26 18.53
CA ALA A 364 -12.31 5.09 17.64
C ALA A 364 -13.38 6.18 17.90
N PRO A 365 -14.00 6.73 16.84
CA PRO A 365 -15.11 7.67 16.96
C PRO A 365 -16.26 7.03 17.76
N GLN A 366 -16.96 7.83 18.55
CA GLN A 366 -17.96 7.32 19.49
C GLN A 366 -19.27 6.94 18.79
N CYS A 367 -19.56 7.60 17.68
CA CYS A 367 -20.75 7.35 16.87
C CYS A 367 -20.45 7.53 15.37
N GLN A 368 -21.38 7.02 14.55
CA GLN A 368 -21.32 7.12 13.09
C GLN A 368 -21.41 8.58 12.61
N ASP A 369 -22.20 9.42 13.28
CA ASP A 369 -22.40 10.83 12.90
C ASP A 369 -21.10 11.64 12.94
N GLU A 370 -20.21 11.37 13.90
CA GLU A 370 -18.88 11.99 13.98
C GLU A 370 -18.03 11.66 12.74
N VAL A 371 -18.09 10.41 12.27
CA VAL A 371 -17.35 9.96 11.08
C VAL A 371 -17.90 10.62 9.83
N GLU A 372 -19.23 10.66 9.68
CA GLU A 372 -19.88 11.27 8.53
C GLU A 372 -19.62 12.78 8.45
N GLN A 373 -19.68 13.48 9.59
CA GLN A 373 -19.37 14.91 9.65
C GLN A 373 -17.91 15.18 9.27
N ALA A 374 -16.96 14.41 9.81
CA ALA A 374 -15.55 14.52 9.48
C ALA A 374 -15.27 14.27 7.99
N LEU A 375 -15.86 13.22 7.41
CA LEU A 375 -15.69 12.89 5.99
C LEU A 375 -16.37 13.92 5.08
N ALA A 376 -17.49 14.50 5.50
CA ALA A 376 -18.14 15.60 4.78
C ALA A 376 -17.26 16.84 4.76
N GLU A 377 -16.64 17.21 5.89
CA GLU A 377 -15.69 18.32 5.98
C GLU A 377 -14.49 18.08 5.04
N LEU A 378 -13.91 16.87 5.07
CA LEU A 378 -12.84 16.48 4.14
C LEU A 378 -13.26 16.65 2.68
N THR A 379 -14.43 16.13 2.33
CA THR A 379 -14.94 16.16 0.95
C THR A 379 -15.15 17.60 0.47
N ILE A 380 -15.69 18.47 1.32
CA ILE A 380 -15.87 19.90 1.02
C ILE A 380 -14.51 20.57 0.80
N PHE A 381 -13.54 20.29 1.68
CA PHE A 381 -12.17 20.83 1.56
C PHE A 381 -11.51 20.39 0.24
N VAL A 382 -11.57 19.09 -0.07
CA VAL A 382 -11.05 18.50 -1.31
C VAL A 382 -11.69 19.14 -2.53
N HIS A 383 -13.01 19.27 -2.54
CA HIS A 383 -13.73 19.90 -3.64
C HIS A 383 -13.34 21.37 -3.81
N GLY A 384 -13.19 22.12 -2.71
CA GLY A 384 -12.69 23.49 -2.73
C GLY A 384 -11.28 23.60 -3.29
N ALA A 385 -10.39 22.66 -2.96
CA ALA A 385 -9.01 22.65 -3.46
C ALA A 385 -8.91 22.27 -4.94
N LEU A 386 -9.81 21.44 -5.47
CA LEU A 386 -9.83 21.04 -6.88
C LEU A 386 -10.49 22.06 -7.81
N TYR A 387 -11.51 22.77 -7.32
CA TYR A 387 -12.41 23.57 -8.17
C TYR A 387 -12.58 25.03 -7.70
N GLY A 388 -11.92 25.42 -6.61
CA GLY A 388 -11.91 26.81 -6.15
C GLY A 388 -10.86 27.63 -6.90
N ASP A 389 -11.30 28.74 -7.51
CA ASP A 389 -10.46 29.72 -8.22
C ASP A 389 -9.77 30.72 -7.28
#